data_AF-A0A962UQR9-F1
#
_entry.id   AF-A0A962UQR9-F1
#
_cell.length_a   1.000
_cell.length_b   1.000
_cell.length_c   1.000
_cell.angle_alpha   90.00
_cell.angle_beta   90.00
_cell.angle_gamma   90.00
#
_symmetry.space_group_name_H-M   'P 1'
#
loop_
_entity.id
_entity.type
_entity.pdbx_description
1 polymer ?
#
loop_
_entity_poly.entity_id
_entity_poly.type
_entity_poly.pdbx_seq_one_letter_code
_entity_poly.pdbx_strand_id
1 'polypeptide(L)'
;QIAEARDDSWYDEVAKSVYRPDIYATAAKELIAEGKMTADEFPDFASETGYRAPQTEFIDGVTFDGTKPNAYLDAFEIGLKGSEKP
;
A
#
# COMPACT_ATOMS: atom_id res chain seq x y z
N GLN A 1 1.05 -14.34 -6.36
CA GLN A 1 2.23 -13.89 -7.12
C GLN A 1 1.82 -13.53 -8.53
N ILE A 2 2.51 -12.55 -9.12
CA ILE A 2 2.40 -12.22 -10.55
C ILE A 2 3.44 -13.03 -11.34
N ALA A 3 3.17 -13.32 -12.61
CA ALA A 3 4.03 -14.19 -13.43
C ALA A 3 5.34 -13.52 -13.88
N GLU A 4 5.39 -12.18 -13.85
CA GLU A 4 6.55 -11.39 -14.23
C GLU A 4 7.08 -10.64 -13.01
N ALA A 5 8.40 -10.69 -12.80
CA ALA A 5 9.05 -9.88 -11.79
C ALA A 5 8.80 -8.40 -12.04
N ARG A 6 8.54 -7.67 -10.96
CA ARG A 6 8.35 -6.23 -10.95
C ARG A 6 9.07 -5.64 -9.75
N ASP A 7 9.65 -4.47 -9.98
CA ASP A 7 10.25 -3.61 -8.97
C ASP A 7 9.19 -3.08 -7.98
N ASP A 8 9.60 -2.75 -6.76
CA ASP A 8 8.68 -2.28 -5.70
C ASP A 8 7.88 -1.04 -6.13
N SER A 9 8.48 -0.15 -6.94
CA SER A 9 7.84 1.02 -7.54
C SER A 9 6.61 0.66 -8.37
N TRP A 10 6.66 -0.42 -9.13
CA TRP A 10 5.52 -0.82 -9.96
C TRP A 10 4.31 -1.19 -9.10
N TYR A 11 4.51 -1.86 -7.95
CA TYR A 11 3.42 -2.18 -7.03
C TYR A 11 2.80 -0.92 -6.43
N ASP A 12 3.62 0.05 -6.03
CA ASP A 12 3.16 1.35 -5.53
C ASP A 12 2.35 2.12 -6.60
N GLU A 13 2.86 2.18 -7.83
CA GLU A 13 2.17 2.83 -8.95
C GLU A 13 0.83 2.18 -9.27
N VAL A 14 0.79 0.84 -9.35
CA VAL A 14 -0.44 0.10 -9.61
C VAL A 14 -1.43 0.32 -8.46
N ALA A 15 -0.99 0.23 -7.21
CA ALA A 15 -1.84 0.48 -6.06
C ALA A 15 -2.45 1.88 -6.11
N LYS A 16 -1.65 2.93 -6.36
CA LYS A 16 -2.14 4.31 -6.52
C LYS A 16 -3.12 4.47 -7.67
N SER A 17 -2.89 3.78 -8.79
CA SER A 17 -3.77 3.85 -9.97
C SER A 17 -5.18 3.28 -9.69
N VAL A 18 -5.27 2.29 -8.79
CA VAL A 18 -6.52 1.61 -8.45
C VAL A 18 -7.21 2.25 -7.25
N TYR A 19 -6.48 2.51 -6.17
CA TYR A 19 -7.05 3.06 -4.92
C TYR A 19 -7.37 4.55 -5.00
N ARG A 20 -6.77 5.27 -5.97
CA ARG A 20 -7.06 6.69 -6.24
C ARG A 20 -7.08 7.58 -4.97
N PRO A 21 -5.98 7.59 -4.19
CA PRO A 21 -5.90 8.40 -2.97
C PRO A 21 -6.05 9.91 -3.25
N ASP A 22 -5.77 10.35 -4.48
CA ASP A 22 -5.98 11.71 -4.96
C ASP A 22 -7.45 12.13 -4.96
N ILE A 23 -8.35 11.24 -5.43
CA ILE A 23 -9.80 11.49 -5.42
C ILE A 23 -10.31 11.53 -3.98
N TYR A 24 -9.88 10.55 -3.17
CA TYR A 24 -10.26 10.50 -1.76
C TYR A 24 -9.87 11.78 -1.00
N ALA A 25 -8.63 12.24 -1.16
CA ALA A 25 -8.15 13.48 -0.53
C ALA A 25 -8.89 14.72 -1.04
N THR A 26 -9.25 14.76 -2.33
CA THR A 26 -10.03 15.87 -2.91
C THR A 26 -11.43 15.92 -2.29
N ALA A 27 -12.14 14.79 -2.27
CA ALA A 27 -13.48 14.70 -1.68
C ALA A 27 -13.48 15.05 -0.18
N ALA A 28 -12.50 14.55 0.58
CA ALA A 28 -12.37 14.88 2.00
C ALA A 28 -12.19 16.39 2.23
N LYS A 29 -11.32 17.03 1.43
CA LYS A 29 -11.09 18.48 1.51
C LYS A 29 -12.34 19.29 1.16
N GLU A 30 -13.13 18.86 0.19
CA GLU A 30 -14.41 19.50 -0.16
C GLU A 30 -15.42 19.39 0.99
N LEU A 31 -15.58 18.21 1.60
CA LEU A 31 -16.48 18.02 2.75
C LEU A 31 -16.10 18.87 3.95
N ILE A 32 -14.80 19.03 4.21
CA ILE A 32 -14.28 19.94 5.26
C ILE A 32 -14.59 21.39 4.92
N ALA A 33 -14.36 21.82 3.67
CA ALA A 33 -14.64 23.18 3.23
C ALA A 33 -16.14 23.53 3.30
N GLU A 34 -17.02 22.56 3.07
CA GLU A 34 -18.46 22.69 3.24
C GLU A 34 -18.94 22.63 4.71
N GLY A 35 -18.03 22.32 5.65
CA GLY A 35 -18.35 22.20 7.08
C GLY A 35 -19.15 20.94 7.43
N LYS A 36 -19.17 19.94 6.55
CA LYS A 36 -19.89 18.66 6.77
C LYS A 36 -19.09 17.65 7.58
N MET A 37 -17.77 17.79 7.56
CA MET A 37 -16.82 16.96 8.29
C MET A 37 -15.67 17.82 8.81
N THR A 38 -14.93 17.27 9.76
CA THR A 38 -13.77 17.89 10.41
C THR A 38 -12.47 17.26 9.91
N ALA A 39 -11.35 17.98 10.04
CA ALA A 39 -10.06 17.49 9.54
C ALA A 39 -9.57 16.23 10.29
N ASP A 40 -9.94 16.08 11.57
CA ASP A 40 -9.57 14.94 12.43
C ASP A 40 -10.33 13.64 12.12
N GLU A 41 -11.38 13.70 11.30
CA GLU A 41 -12.08 12.51 10.78
C GLU A 41 -11.33 11.84 9.62
N PHE A 42 -10.25 12.46 9.14
CA PHE A 42 -9.45 12.00 8.02
C PHE A 42 -7.97 11.86 8.42
N PRO A 43 -7.19 11.04 7.69
CA PRO A 43 -5.74 11.06 7.84
C PRO A 43 -5.18 12.44 7.48
N ASP A 44 -4.07 12.81 8.09
CA ASP A 44 -3.34 14.01 7.69
C ASP A 44 -2.72 13.81 6.31
N PHE A 45 -3.41 14.29 5.28
CA PHE A 45 -2.98 14.18 3.88
C PHE A 45 -1.61 14.83 3.58
N ALA A 46 -1.05 15.64 4.49
CA ALA A 46 0.30 16.20 4.31
C ALA A 46 1.41 15.24 4.77
N SER A 47 1.12 14.33 5.70
CA SER A 47 2.10 13.40 6.29
C SER A 47 1.80 11.93 6.04
N GLU A 48 0.57 11.60 5.67
CA GLU A 48 0.13 10.25 5.35
C GLU A 48 0.88 9.72 4.12
N THR A 49 1.40 8.50 4.25
CA THR A 49 2.16 7.82 3.18
C THR A 49 1.28 6.89 2.36
N GLY A 50 0.09 6.56 2.86
CA GLY A 50 -0.81 5.55 2.31
C GLY A 50 -0.46 4.12 2.75
N TYR A 51 0.56 3.97 3.59
CA TYR A 51 1.04 2.68 4.08
C TYR A 51 0.78 2.53 5.58
N ARG A 52 0.33 1.35 5.97
CA ARG A 52 0.34 0.94 7.37
C ARG A 52 1.78 0.64 7.81
N ALA A 53 2.03 0.73 9.12
CA ALA A 53 3.26 0.22 9.71
C ALA A 53 3.44 -1.29 9.38
N PRO A 54 4.68 -1.80 9.38
CA PRO A 54 4.93 -3.22 9.17
C PRO A 54 4.09 -4.10 10.10
N GLN A 55 3.45 -5.11 9.52
CA GLN A 55 2.47 -5.95 10.18
C GLN A 55 3.06 -7.34 10.44
N THR A 56 2.85 -7.89 11.64
CA THR A 56 3.41 -9.19 12.06
C THR A 56 2.33 -10.17 12.50
N GLU A 57 1.05 -9.84 12.31
CA GLU A 57 -0.09 -10.60 12.84
C GLU A 57 -0.47 -11.81 11.97
N PHE A 58 0.27 -12.08 10.90
CA PHE A 58 0.05 -13.24 10.04
C PHE A 58 0.43 -14.55 10.75
N ILE A 59 -0.32 -15.61 10.46
CA ILE A 59 -0.18 -16.94 11.12
C ILE A 59 1.17 -17.62 10.85
N ASP A 60 1.88 -17.21 9.81
CA ASP A 60 3.19 -17.72 9.41
C ASP A 60 4.35 -16.93 10.05
N GLY A 61 4.07 -15.83 10.75
CA GLY A 61 5.05 -14.96 11.38
C GLY A 61 5.88 -14.10 10.41
N VAL A 62 5.56 -14.11 9.11
CA VAL A 62 6.27 -13.30 8.12
C VAL A 62 5.81 -11.84 8.23
N THR A 63 6.75 -10.92 8.40
CA THR A 63 6.45 -9.49 8.51
C THR A 63 6.12 -8.91 7.14
N PHE A 64 4.93 -8.32 7.02
CA PHE A 64 4.52 -7.59 5.82
C PHE A 64 4.83 -6.09 5.97
N ASP A 65 5.77 -5.60 5.16
CA ASP A 65 6.03 -4.17 4.97
C ASP A 65 5.54 -3.77 3.58
N GLY A 66 4.45 -3.01 3.52
CA GLY A 66 3.84 -2.57 2.27
C GLY A 66 4.77 -1.74 1.38
N THR A 67 5.82 -1.14 1.96
CA THR A 67 6.82 -0.36 1.21
C THR A 67 7.89 -1.23 0.55
N LYS A 68 7.95 -2.54 0.88
CA LYS A 68 8.92 -3.49 0.34
C LYS A 68 8.27 -4.83 -0.08
N PRO A 69 7.36 -4.81 -1.08
CA PRO A 69 6.69 -6.02 -1.55
C PRO A 69 7.64 -7.17 -1.92
N ASN A 70 8.75 -6.89 -2.61
CA ASN A 70 9.68 -7.95 -3.01
C ASN A 70 10.38 -8.61 -1.81
N ALA A 71 10.73 -7.84 -0.78
CA ALA A 71 11.32 -8.40 0.45
C ALA A 71 10.35 -9.36 1.15
N TYR A 72 9.05 -9.06 1.12
CA TYR A 72 8.02 -9.95 1.64
C TYR A 72 7.90 -11.24 0.80
N LEU A 73 7.90 -11.13 -0.53
CA LEU A 73 7.84 -12.30 -1.42
C LEU A 73 9.04 -13.23 -1.25
N ASP A 74 10.25 -12.69 -1.08
CA ASP A 74 11.48 -13.47 -0.92
C ASP A 74 11.55 -14.22 0.42
N ALA A 75 10.82 -13.74 1.44
CA ALA A 75 10.77 -14.33 2.77
C ALA A 75 10.03 -15.67 2.84
N PHE A 76 9.21 -15.99 1.84
CA PHE A 76 8.48 -17.27 1.80
C PHE A 76 9.39 -18.44 1.40
N GLU A 77 9.19 -19.59 2.06
CA GLU A 77 9.90 -20.83 1.70
C GLU A 77 9.46 -21.37 0.32
N ILE A 78 8.18 -21.18 -0.03
CA ILE A 78 7.57 -21.67 -1.27
C ILE A 78 7.04 -20.48 -2.07
N GLY A 79 7.39 -20.44 -3.36
CA GLY A 79 6.95 -19.41 -4.31
C GLY A 79 8.06 -19.08 -5.30
N LEU A 80 7.70 -18.39 -6.39
CA LEU A 80 8.67 -17.85 -7.34
C LEU A 80 9.44 -16.69 -6.69
N LYS A 81 10.76 -16.70 -6.78
CA LYS A 81 11.64 -15.68 -6.20
C LYS A 81 12.28 -14.85 -7.29
N GLY A 82 12.36 -13.54 -7.07
CA GLY A 82 12.94 -12.60 -8.03
C GLY A 82 12.38 -12.80 -9.45
N SER A 83 13.23 -13.23 -10.38
CA SER A 83 12.93 -13.41 -11.81
C SER A 83 12.54 -14.83 -12.23
N GLU A 84 12.30 -15.73 -11.28
CA GLU A 84 11.82 -17.08 -11.56
C GLU A 84 10.45 -17.08 -12.26
N LYS A 85 10.26 -18.02 -13.19
CA LYS A 85 9.02 -18.19 -13.96
C LYS A 85 8.52 -19.63 -13.80
N PRO A 86 7.19 -19.85 -13.84
CA PRO A 86 6.60 -21.19 -13.82
C PRO A 86 7.06 -22.07 -14.99
#